data_AF-A0A2E0YFD9-F1
#
_entry.id   AF-A0A2E0YFD9-F1
#
_cell.length_a   1.000
_cell.length_b   1.000
_cell.length_c   1.000
_cell.angle_alpha   90.00
_cell.angle_beta   90.00
_cell.angle_gamma   90.00
#
_symmetry.space_group_name_H-M   'P 1'
#
loop_
_entity.id
_entity.type
_entity.pdbx_description
1 polymer ?
#
loop_
_entity_poly.entity_id
_entity_poly.type
_entity_poly.pdbx_seq_one_letter_code
_entity_poly.pdbx_strand_id
1 'polypeptide(L)'
;MADGENGDESTENAMRPPQSVVISSTEIEETPKSVDTPMLTGSVLAGDVQAQTVSQPILQSQLQYVMGPDGQMYAYQKAPFNWKHFSLGFFIPVGIIFAQLLFSIIITEDYDYDDYARSNELEFTKYEGLDLSLSLNPPGDYVITHCSIHAQNGSESHFCEFDYNYNNDDLSITKGDTRNQVGTIFQTNNTMFLQENFPSGNHSIFYDYVEQSKYQDWIEMEDSRNNVSGADMIGFVCCFLLIVNILGSIISFVTGRKDMGIGFLLSLITVPIIAGIGSIAFLW
;
A
#
# COMPACT_ATOMS: atom_id res chain seq x y z
N MET A 1 -53.08 28.78 -33.83
CA MET A 1 -51.67 28.69 -33.38
C MET A 1 -51.59 29.36 -32.02
N ALA A 2 -50.90 28.68 -31.10
CA ALA A 2 -50.71 28.97 -29.67
C ALA A 2 -51.88 28.59 -28.75
N ASP A 3 -51.80 27.33 -28.29
CA ASP A 3 -52.26 26.86 -26.98
C ASP A 3 -51.66 27.72 -25.85
N GLY A 4 -52.43 27.91 -24.79
CA GLY A 4 -51.99 28.49 -23.53
C GLY A 4 -52.41 27.57 -22.39
N GLU A 5 -51.46 26.81 -21.88
CA GLU A 5 -51.61 25.86 -20.77
C GLU A 5 -51.80 26.55 -19.42
N ASN A 6 -52.68 25.96 -18.61
CA ASN A 6 -52.83 26.18 -17.18
C ASN A 6 -51.57 25.70 -16.44
N GLY A 7 -50.94 26.60 -15.67
CA GLY A 7 -49.92 26.26 -14.68
C GLY A 7 -50.52 26.27 -13.28
N ASP A 8 -50.94 25.09 -12.81
CA ASP A 8 -51.35 24.84 -11.42
C ASP A 8 -50.15 24.19 -10.71
N GLU A 9 -49.29 25.01 -10.11
CA GLU A 9 -48.08 24.57 -9.40
C GLU A 9 -48.45 24.16 -7.97
N SER A 10 -49.13 23.02 -7.87
CA SER A 10 -49.45 22.35 -6.61
C SER A 10 -49.07 20.88 -6.74
N THR A 11 -47.78 20.54 -6.54
CA THR A 11 -47.32 19.24 -5.99
C THR A 11 -45.79 19.16 -6.01
N GLU A 12 -45.08 19.83 -5.09
CA GLU A 12 -43.69 19.42 -4.77
C GLU A 12 -43.24 19.96 -3.40
N ASN A 13 -43.85 19.48 -2.30
CA ASN A 13 -43.19 19.60 -0.98
C ASN A 13 -43.71 18.65 0.10
N ALA A 14 -44.42 17.58 -0.26
CA ALA A 14 -45.05 16.67 0.70
C ALA A 14 -44.42 15.28 0.72
N MET A 15 -43.09 15.17 0.82
CA MET A 15 -42.46 13.91 1.28
C MET A 15 -41.01 14.10 1.71
N ARG A 16 -40.82 14.68 2.90
CA ARG A 16 -39.57 14.51 3.67
C ARG A 16 -39.96 14.01 5.05
N PRO A 17 -39.46 12.85 5.53
CA PRO A 17 -39.71 12.44 6.91
C PRO A 17 -39.17 13.53 7.87
N PRO A 18 -39.88 13.87 8.96
CA PRO A 18 -39.42 14.88 9.89
C PRO A 18 -38.07 14.47 10.46
N GLN A 19 -37.11 15.39 10.44
CA GLN A 19 -35.79 15.17 11.02
C GLN A 19 -35.93 14.99 12.53
N SER A 20 -35.39 13.89 13.07
CA SER A 20 -35.29 13.70 14.52
C SER A 20 -34.31 14.72 15.10
N VAL A 21 -34.81 15.63 15.92
CA VAL A 21 -33.98 16.59 16.66
C VAL A 21 -33.30 15.84 17.81
N VAL A 22 -31.97 15.68 17.73
CA VAL A 22 -31.16 15.24 18.86
C VAL A 22 -30.89 16.48 19.72
N ILE A 23 -31.62 16.62 20.83
CA ILE A 23 -31.31 17.67 21.81
C ILE A 23 -30.14 17.17 22.64
N SER A 24 -28.93 17.58 22.27
CA SER A 24 -27.73 17.43 23.10
C SER A 24 -27.75 18.54 24.14
N SER A 25 -27.96 18.20 25.42
CA SER A 25 -27.80 19.14 26.53
C SER A 25 -26.31 19.32 26.83
N THR A 26 -25.69 20.28 26.18
CA THR A 26 -24.42 20.89 26.57
C THR A 26 -24.73 22.39 26.56
N GLU A 27 -24.74 23.12 27.67
CA GLU A 27 -23.61 23.44 28.54
C GLU A 27 -24.13 24.24 29.76
N ILE A 28 -23.22 24.51 30.71
CA ILE A 28 -23.25 25.52 31.79
C ILE A 28 -23.47 24.94 33.19
N GLU A 29 -22.33 24.85 33.87
CA GLU A 29 -22.09 24.82 35.30
C GLU A 29 -22.96 25.87 36.04
N GLU A 30 -24.05 25.43 36.67
CA GLU A 30 -24.64 26.05 37.85
C GLU A 30 -25.50 25.01 38.57
N THR A 31 -25.30 24.88 39.88
CA THR A 31 -25.95 23.89 40.76
C THR A 31 -27.47 23.85 40.57
N PRO A 32 -28.08 22.72 40.17
CA PRO A 32 -29.53 22.66 40.05
C PRO A 32 -30.16 22.44 41.43
N LYS A 33 -31.01 23.38 41.83
CA LYS A 33 -32.07 23.12 42.82
C LYS A 33 -32.83 21.86 42.39
N SER A 34 -33.07 20.98 43.35
CA SER A 34 -33.90 19.77 43.25
C SER A 34 -35.18 20.05 42.45
N VAL A 35 -35.17 19.69 41.16
CA VAL A 35 -36.37 19.52 40.36
C VAL A 35 -36.69 18.03 40.43
N ASP A 36 -37.87 17.72 40.97
CA ASP A 36 -38.36 16.36 41.11
C ASP A 36 -38.22 15.59 39.78
N THR A 37 -37.56 14.45 39.87
CA THR A 37 -37.32 13.54 38.74
C THR A 37 -38.65 12.93 38.33
N PRO A 38 -39.05 12.98 37.04
CA PRO A 38 -40.24 12.24 36.60
C PRO A 38 -39.96 10.74 36.73
N MET A 39 -40.55 10.10 37.74
CA MET A 39 -40.57 8.65 37.84
C MET A 39 -41.50 8.11 36.75
N LEU A 40 -40.99 7.15 35.97
CA LEU A 40 -41.81 6.39 35.03
C LEU A 40 -42.69 5.43 35.84
N THR A 41 -43.83 5.90 36.34
CA THR A 41 -44.87 5.06 36.93
C THR A 41 -45.76 4.54 35.80
N GLY A 42 -45.32 3.48 35.13
CA GLY A 42 -46.10 2.80 34.11
C GLY A 42 -45.55 1.41 33.83
N SER A 43 -46.45 0.43 33.72
CA SER A 43 -46.08 -0.92 33.28
C SER A 43 -45.64 -0.88 31.82
N VAL A 44 -44.42 -1.34 31.55
CA VAL A 44 -43.94 -1.57 30.19
C VAL A 44 -44.78 -2.69 29.57
N LEU A 45 -45.65 -2.33 28.62
CA LEU A 45 -46.28 -3.30 27.72
C LEU A 45 -45.26 -3.68 26.66
N ALA A 46 -44.43 -4.68 26.96
CA ALA A 46 -43.66 -5.38 25.95
C ALA A 46 -44.66 -6.15 25.07
N GLY A 47 -44.77 -5.78 23.79
CA GLY A 47 -45.47 -6.61 22.81
C GLY A 47 -44.83 -7.98 22.78
N ASP A 48 -45.61 -9.00 23.15
CA ASP A 48 -45.31 -10.43 23.14
C ASP A 48 -43.86 -10.82 23.47
N VAL A 49 -43.54 -10.89 24.77
CA VAL A 49 -42.93 -12.02 25.50
C VAL A 49 -42.83 -11.58 26.96
N GLN A 50 -43.49 -12.32 27.87
CA GLN A 50 -43.43 -12.23 29.34
C GLN A 50 -42.89 -10.92 29.94
N ALA A 51 -43.80 -10.07 30.43
CA ALA A 51 -43.48 -8.91 31.24
C ALA A 51 -42.67 -9.33 32.49
N GLN A 52 -41.35 -9.17 32.42
CA GLN A 52 -40.44 -9.32 33.55
C GLN A 52 -40.31 -7.94 34.19
N THR A 53 -40.76 -7.82 35.45
CA THR A 53 -40.58 -6.62 36.26
C THR A 53 -39.09 -6.40 36.48
N VAL A 54 -38.48 -5.49 35.71
CA VAL A 54 -37.07 -5.11 35.89
C VAL A 54 -36.99 -4.10 37.05
N SER A 55 -36.83 -4.63 38.26
CA SER A 55 -36.63 -3.86 39.50
C SER A 55 -35.15 -3.50 39.72
N GLN A 56 -34.44 -3.03 38.70
CA GLN A 56 -33.07 -2.54 38.86
C GLN A 56 -32.97 -1.10 38.36
N PRO A 57 -32.31 -0.19 39.11
CA PRO A 57 -32.10 1.16 38.68
C PRO A 57 -31.16 1.15 37.48
N ILE A 58 -31.72 1.30 36.27
CA ILE A 58 -30.92 1.48 35.06
C ILE A 58 -30.23 2.83 35.20
N LEU A 59 -28.89 2.84 35.16
CA LEU A 59 -28.11 4.08 35.21
C LEU A 59 -28.54 4.96 34.02
N GLN A 60 -29.07 6.16 34.29
CA GLN A 60 -29.64 7.06 33.26
C GLN A 60 -28.70 7.34 32.07
N SER A 61 -27.38 7.21 32.26
CA SER A 61 -26.37 7.31 31.19
C SER A 61 -26.49 6.31 30.03
N GLN A 62 -27.29 5.24 30.17
CA GLN A 62 -27.45 4.20 29.15
C GLN A 62 -28.78 4.26 28.40
N LEU A 63 -29.69 5.16 28.79
CA LEU A 63 -31.00 5.33 28.20
C LEU A 63 -30.96 6.52 27.25
N GLN A 64 -31.22 6.26 25.97
CA GLN A 64 -31.43 7.32 24.99
C GLN A 64 -32.93 7.43 24.71
N TYR A 65 -33.45 8.63 24.88
CA TYR A 65 -34.86 8.95 24.66
C TYR A 65 -35.03 9.47 23.25
N VAL A 66 -35.89 8.83 22.47
CA VAL A 66 -36.25 9.28 21.13
C VAL A 66 -37.77 9.33 21.02
N MET A 67 -38.25 10.42 20.43
CA MET A 67 -39.67 10.59 20.15
C MET A 67 -40.02 9.83 18.88
N GLY A 68 -40.97 8.91 18.98
CA GLY A 68 -41.50 8.17 17.84
C GLY A 68 -42.33 9.06 16.92
N PRO A 69 -42.66 8.55 15.71
CA PRO A 69 -43.50 9.26 14.75
C PRO A 69 -44.94 9.51 15.25
N ASP A 70 -45.33 8.85 16.33
CA ASP A 70 -46.60 9.01 17.05
C ASP A 70 -46.51 10.03 18.21
N GLY A 71 -45.36 10.67 18.42
CA GLY A 71 -45.13 11.63 19.50
C GLY A 71 -44.85 10.98 20.86
N GLN A 72 -44.78 9.65 20.95
CA GLN A 72 -44.47 8.96 22.21
C GLN A 72 -42.95 8.90 22.45
N MET A 73 -42.54 9.03 23.71
CA MET A 73 -41.12 8.87 24.09
C MET A 73 -40.79 7.39 24.28
N TYR A 74 -39.87 6.89 23.47
CA TYR A 74 -39.26 5.59 23.64
C TYR A 74 -37.88 5.74 24.28
N ALA A 75 -37.63 4.98 25.34
CA ALA A 75 -36.31 4.85 25.91
C ALA A 75 -35.69 3.55 25.38
N TYR A 76 -34.58 3.64 24.64
CA TYR A 76 -33.80 2.46 24.29
C TYR A 76 -32.52 2.40 25.10
N GLN A 77 -32.21 1.20 25.60
CA GLN A 77 -30.94 0.95 26.25
C GLN A 77 -29.88 0.71 25.18
N LYS A 78 -28.83 1.54 25.17
CA LYS A 78 -27.68 1.30 24.29
C LYS A 78 -26.98 0.02 24.76
N ALA A 79 -26.93 -1.01 23.91
CA ALA A 79 -26.17 -2.22 24.21
C ALA A 79 -24.72 -1.85 24.57
N PRO A 80 -24.16 -2.43 25.64
CA PRO A 80 -22.80 -2.15 26.08
C PRO A 80 -21.81 -2.51 24.97
N PHE A 81 -20.74 -1.72 24.87
CA PHE A 81 -19.70 -1.95 23.87
C PHE A 81 -19.02 -3.30 24.09
N ASN A 82 -19.02 -4.15 23.08
CA ASN A 82 -18.40 -5.45 23.14
C ASN A 82 -16.96 -5.39 22.61
N TRP A 83 -16.02 -5.27 23.55
CA TRP A 83 -14.58 -5.26 23.27
C TRP A 83 -14.10 -6.49 22.48
N LYS A 84 -14.68 -7.67 22.66
CA LYS A 84 -14.27 -8.87 21.91
C LYS A 84 -14.58 -8.74 20.43
N HIS A 85 -15.76 -8.18 20.10
CA HIS A 85 -16.15 -7.92 18.72
C HIS A 85 -15.30 -6.83 18.08
N PHE A 86 -15.04 -5.75 18.82
CA PHE A 86 -14.13 -4.70 18.40
C PHE A 86 -12.73 -5.22 18.10
N SER A 87 -12.12 -5.94 19.04
CA SER A 87 -10.79 -6.52 18.88
C SER A 87 -10.73 -7.46 17.68
N LEU A 88 -11.77 -8.26 17.43
CA LEU A 88 -11.81 -9.12 16.24
C LEU A 88 -11.77 -8.30 14.94
N GLY A 89 -12.56 -7.22 14.85
CA GLY A 89 -12.58 -6.35 13.67
C GLY A 89 -11.26 -5.61 13.45
N PHE A 90 -10.60 -5.18 14.52
CA PHE A 90 -9.34 -4.44 14.45
C PHE A 90 -8.12 -5.35 14.18
N PHE A 91 -8.01 -6.47 14.88
CA PHE A 91 -6.81 -7.32 14.84
C PHE A 91 -6.77 -8.27 13.64
N ILE A 92 -7.89 -8.56 12.96
CA ILE A 92 -7.85 -9.36 11.73
C ILE A 92 -7.01 -8.64 10.64
N PRO A 93 -7.30 -7.38 10.27
CA PRO A 93 -6.48 -6.66 9.27
C PRO A 93 -5.04 -6.44 9.72
N VAL A 94 -4.84 -6.10 11.00
CA VAL A 94 -3.49 -5.93 11.58
C VAL A 94 -2.70 -7.25 11.54
N GLY A 95 -3.35 -8.37 11.85
CA GLY A 95 -2.74 -9.70 11.81
C GLY A 95 -2.35 -10.13 10.40
N ILE A 96 -3.11 -9.75 9.37
CA ILE A 96 -2.76 -10.01 7.97
C ILE A 96 -1.48 -9.26 7.58
N ILE A 97 -1.36 -7.98 7.95
CA ILE A 97 -0.12 -7.21 7.73
C ILE A 97 1.06 -7.86 8.46
N PHE A 98 0.87 -8.23 9.72
CA PHE A 98 1.94 -8.84 10.50
C PHE A 98 2.36 -10.20 9.92
N ALA A 99 1.40 -11.02 9.49
CA ALA A 99 1.68 -12.28 8.80
C ALA A 99 2.44 -12.05 7.49
N GLN A 100 2.06 -11.03 6.70
CA GLN A 100 2.78 -10.68 5.49
C GLN A 100 4.22 -10.27 5.78
N LEU A 101 4.44 -9.41 6.78
CA LEU A 101 5.79 -9.00 7.18
C LEU A 101 6.64 -10.20 7.60
N LEU A 102 6.07 -11.14 8.37
CA LEU A 102 6.76 -12.38 8.72
C LEU A 102 7.04 -13.27 7.51
N PHE A 103 6.09 -13.39 6.58
CA PHE A 103 6.30 -14.14 5.35
C PHE A 103 7.41 -13.54 4.48
N SER A 104 7.46 -12.21 4.38
CA SER A 104 8.55 -11.52 3.69
C SER A 104 9.89 -11.88 4.31
N ILE A 105 10.03 -11.87 5.64
CA ILE A 105 11.28 -12.24 6.32
C ILE A 105 11.68 -13.71 6.06
N ILE A 106 10.70 -14.62 5.97
CA ILE A 106 10.98 -16.05 5.74
C ILE A 106 11.39 -16.32 4.29
N ILE A 107 10.85 -15.56 3.34
CA ILE A 107 11.08 -15.74 1.90
C ILE A 107 12.28 -14.94 1.40
N THR A 108 12.67 -13.87 2.10
CA THR A 108 13.95 -13.20 1.86
C THR A 108 15.07 -14.13 2.33
N GLU A 109 15.45 -15.08 1.50
CA GLU A 109 16.82 -15.57 1.50
C GLU A 109 17.70 -14.34 1.21
N ASP A 110 18.65 -14.05 2.11
CA ASP A 110 19.71 -13.07 1.88
C ASP A 110 20.53 -13.55 0.68
N TYR A 111 20.06 -13.24 -0.53
CA TYR A 111 20.89 -13.32 -1.72
C TYR A 111 21.87 -12.16 -1.62
N ASP A 112 23.03 -12.41 -1.00
CA ASP A 112 24.17 -11.49 -1.00
C ASP A 112 24.65 -11.33 -2.45
N TYR A 113 23.99 -10.45 -3.20
CA TYR A 113 24.34 -10.10 -4.58
C TYR A 113 25.81 -9.66 -4.70
N ASP A 114 26.29 -8.99 -3.65
CA ASP A 114 27.66 -8.48 -3.51
C ASP A 114 28.71 -9.59 -3.31
N ASP A 115 28.30 -10.84 -3.00
CA ASP A 115 29.23 -11.97 -2.90
C ASP A 115 29.64 -12.51 -4.29
N TYR A 116 28.88 -12.18 -5.33
CA TYR A 116 29.05 -12.75 -6.67
C TYR A 116 29.58 -11.74 -7.68
N ALA A 117 29.03 -10.52 -7.67
CA ALA A 117 29.44 -9.47 -8.59
C ALA A 117 30.47 -8.55 -7.93
N ARG A 118 31.57 -8.28 -8.64
CA ARG A 118 32.54 -7.26 -8.25
C ARG A 118 32.51 -6.15 -9.28
N SER A 119 32.74 -4.93 -8.82
CA SER A 119 32.76 -3.76 -9.69
C SER A 119 34.17 -3.22 -9.89
N ASN A 120 34.42 -2.62 -11.05
CA ASN A 120 35.62 -1.85 -11.32
C ASN A 120 35.28 -0.60 -12.13
N GLU A 121 36.09 0.44 -11.99
CA GLU A 121 35.95 1.69 -12.72
C GLU A 121 37.24 1.99 -13.49
N LEU A 122 37.10 2.41 -14.74
CA LEU A 122 38.22 2.81 -15.58
C LEU A 122 37.90 4.11 -16.33
N GLU A 123 38.80 5.07 -16.23
CA GLU A 123 38.71 6.33 -16.97
C GLU A 123 39.38 6.20 -18.34
N PHE A 124 38.75 6.78 -19.36
CA PHE A 124 39.30 6.85 -20.70
C PHE A 124 38.90 8.15 -21.41
N THR A 125 39.69 8.52 -22.41
CA THR A 125 39.40 9.67 -23.28
C THR A 125 39.11 9.17 -24.68
N LYS A 126 37.94 9.53 -25.23
CA LYS A 126 37.61 9.31 -26.64
C LYS A 126 37.85 10.59 -27.43
N TYR A 127 38.56 10.47 -28.54
CA TYR A 127 38.78 11.56 -29.48
C TYR A 127 37.71 11.57 -30.57
N GLU A 128 37.37 12.77 -31.04
CA GLU A 128 36.36 12.99 -32.08
C GLU A 128 36.74 12.32 -33.40
N GLY A 129 35.78 11.67 -34.05
CA GLY A 129 35.97 11.03 -35.36
C GLY A 129 36.85 9.78 -35.34
N LEU A 130 37.11 9.20 -34.17
CA LEU A 130 37.93 7.99 -34.01
C LEU A 130 37.18 6.89 -33.26
N ASP A 131 37.28 5.68 -33.79
CA ASP A 131 36.93 4.46 -33.05
C ASP A 131 37.88 4.29 -31.86
N LEU A 132 37.35 3.79 -30.75
CA LEU A 132 38.15 3.47 -29.57
C LEU A 132 38.02 1.99 -29.26
N SER A 133 39.17 1.34 -29.06
CA SER A 133 39.25 -0.04 -28.55
C SER A 133 40.01 -0.01 -27.23
N LEU A 134 39.42 -0.62 -26.19
CA LEU A 134 39.91 -0.58 -24.82
C LEU A 134 39.78 -1.97 -24.20
N SER A 135 40.88 -2.48 -23.62
CA SER A 135 40.83 -3.73 -22.87
C SER A 135 40.31 -3.46 -21.46
N LEU A 136 39.18 -4.07 -21.15
CA LEU A 136 38.69 -4.25 -19.79
C LEU A 136 39.48 -5.44 -19.25
N ASN A 137 40.24 -5.26 -18.17
CA ASN A 137 41.14 -6.30 -17.67
C ASN A 137 40.58 -6.89 -16.37
N PRO A 138 39.45 -7.63 -16.42
CA PRO A 138 38.99 -8.36 -15.24
C PRO A 138 40.03 -9.45 -14.91
N PRO A 139 40.18 -9.81 -13.63
CA PRO A 139 41.14 -10.84 -13.24
C PRO A 139 40.71 -12.21 -13.79
N GLY A 140 41.56 -12.92 -14.53
CA GLY A 140 41.37 -14.35 -14.84
C GLY A 140 40.04 -14.73 -15.53
N ASP A 141 39.42 -15.82 -15.05
CA ASP A 141 38.22 -16.45 -15.62
C ASP A 141 36.92 -15.77 -15.15
N TYR A 142 36.75 -14.49 -15.47
CA TYR A 142 35.58 -13.70 -15.10
C TYR A 142 34.84 -13.18 -16.33
N VAL A 143 33.52 -13.09 -16.20
CA VAL A 143 32.58 -12.62 -17.21
C VAL A 143 32.09 -11.24 -16.78
N ILE A 144 32.15 -10.27 -17.67
CA ILE A 144 31.54 -8.95 -17.45
C ILE A 144 30.04 -9.14 -17.56
N THR A 145 29.27 -8.73 -16.54
CA THR A 145 27.82 -8.97 -16.42
C THR A 145 26.98 -7.70 -16.46
N HIS A 146 27.59 -6.53 -16.35
CA HIS A 146 26.91 -5.25 -16.49
C HIS A 146 27.95 -4.16 -16.72
N CYS A 147 27.58 -3.09 -17.45
CA CYS A 147 28.36 -1.87 -17.42
C CYS A 147 27.56 -0.62 -17.72
N SER A 148 28.07 0.50 -17.20
CA SER A 148 27.60 1.84 -17.48
C SER A 148 28.79 2.75 -17.83
N ILE A 149 28.60 3.63 -18.80
CA ILE A 149 29.59 4.63 -19.21
C ILE A 149 29.01 6.01 -18.95
N HIS A 150 29.74 6.80 -18.16
CA HIS A 150 29.35 8.14 -17.78
C HIS A 150 30.35 9.15 -18.31
N ALA A 151 29.84 10.19 -18.97
CA ALA A 151 30.65 11.37 -19.25
C ALA A 151 30.96 12.10 -17.93
N GLN A 152 32.19 12.60 -17.74
CA GLN A 152 32.56 13.32 -16.50
C GLN A 152 31.69 14.57 -16.23
N ASN A 153 31.03 15.10 -17.26
CA ASN A 153 30.13 16.25 -17.15
C ASN A 153 28.66 15.85 -16.84
N GLY A 154 28.36 14.56 -16.62
CA GLY A 154 27.06 14.05 -16.16
C GLY A 154 25.91 14.16 -17.17
N SER A 155 26.18 14.58 -18.40
CA SER A 155 25.13 14.90 -19.39
C SER A 155 24.57 13.69 -20.13
N GLU A 156 25.33 12.58 -20.22
CA GLU A 156 24.94 11.38 -20.96
C GLU A 156 25.43 10.12 -20.26
N SER A 157 24.53 9.13 -20.12
CA SER A 157 24.84 7.78 -19.65
C SER A 157 24.55 6.77 -20.74
N HIS A 158 25.48 5.82 -20.90
CA HIS A 158 25.33 4.68 -21.79
C HIS A 158 25.35 3.41 -20.94
N PHE A 159 24.60 2.41 -21.37
CA PHE A 159 24.47 1.15 -20.65
C PHE A 159 24.82 -0.01 -21.56
N CYS A 160 25.31 -1.08 -20.97
CA CYS A 160 25.58 -2.32 -21.66
C CYS A 160 24.43 -3.29 -21.38
N GLU A 161 23.63 -3.58 -22.40
CA GLU A 161 22.48 -4.47 -22.25
C GLU A 161 22.86 -5.91 -22.63
N PHE A 162 22.46 -6.86 -21.78
CA PHE A 162 22.48 -8.28 -22.09
C PHE A 162 21.30 -8.59 -22.99
N ASP A 163 21.57 -8.96 -24.23
CA ASP A 163 20.55 -9.56 -25.08
C ASP A 163 20.42 -11.04 -24.71
N TYR A 164 19.61 -11.34 -23.68
CA TYR A 164 19.31 -12.70 -23.22
C TYR A 164 18.75 -13.62 -24.32
N ASN A 165 18.29 -13.07 -25.46
CA ASN A 165 17.72 -13.85 -26.55
C ASN A 165 18.72 -14.29 -27.62
N TYR A 166 19.93 -13.73 -27.63
CA TYR A 166 20.95 -14.10 -28.60
C TYR A 166 22.10 -14.83 -27.91
N ASN A 167 22.47 -15.99 -28.44
CA ASN A 167 23.65 -16.77 -28.08
C ASN A 167 24.98 -16.05 -28.39
N ASN A 168 24.99 -14.71 -28.38
CA ASN A 168 26.18 -13.92 -28.57
C ASN A 168 26.75 -13.60 -27.21
N ASP A 169 27.96 -14.09 -26.97
CA ASP A 169 28.77 -13.80 -25.79
C ASP A 169 29.17 -12.30 -25.71
N ASP A 170 28.68 -11.42 -26.57
CA ASP A 170 29.10 -10.01 -26.62
C ASP A 170 28.00 -9.08 -26.09
N LEU A 171 28.39 -8.08 -25.29
CA LEU A 171 27.44 -7.09 -24.74
C LEU A 171 27.32 -5.90 -25.70
N SER A 172 26.09 -5.46 -25.96
CA SER A 172 25.85 -4.26 -26.76
C SER A 172 25.82 -3.01 -25.89
N ILE A 173 26.54 -1.96 -26.30
CA ILE A 173 26.53 -0.67 -25.61
C ILE A 173 25.50 0.23 -26.29
N THR A 174 24.51 0.70 -25.53
CA THR A 174 23.39 1.52 -25.99
C THR A 174 23.33 2.86 -25.26
N LYS A 175 22.72 3.86 -25.92
CA LYS A 175 22.50 5.18 -25.32
C LYS A 175 21.16 5.22 -24.60
N GLY A 176 21.18 5.22 -23.26
CA GLY A 176 19.96 5.23 -22.43
C GLY A 176 18.94 4.16 -22.86
N ASP A 177 17.66 4.50 -22.87
CA ASP A 177 16.56 3.60 -23.27
C ASP A 177 16.44 3.40 -24.81
N THR A 178 17.39 3.94 -25.59
CA THR A 178 17.34 3.77 -27.05
C THR A 178 18.10 2.51 -27.44
N ARG A 179 17.49 1.63 -28.26
CA ARG A 179 18.16 0.47 -28.87
C ARG A 179 19.23 0.84 -29.92
N ASN A 180 19.73 2.07 -29.87
CA ASN A 180 20.79 2.54 -30.76
C ASN A 180 22.13 2.06 -30.19
N GLN A 181 22.67 1.01 -30.81
CA GLN A 181 23.98 0.47 -30.46
C GLN A 181 25.09 1.44 -30.89
N VAL A 182 25.90 1.85 -29.92
CA VAL A 182 27.04 2.77 -30.09
C VAL A 182 28.39 2.07 -29.83
N GLY A 183 28.35 0.80 -29.45
CA GLY A 183 29.54 0.00 -29.19
C GLY A 183 29.21 -1.45 -28.83
N THR A 184 30.26 -2.21 -28.57
CA THR A 184 30.19 -3.63 -28.22
C THR A 184 31.32 -3.97 -27.26
N ILE A 185 31.06 -4.86 -26.30
CA ILE A 185 32.10 -5.49 -25.49
C ILE A 185 32.18 -6.95 -25.89
N PHE A 186 33.37 -7.34 -26.33
CA PHE A 186 33.68 -8.72 -26.69
C PHE A 186 34.10 -9.47 -25.42
N GLN A 187 33.29 -10.40 -24.92
CA GLN A 187 33.66 -11.15 -23.69
C GLN A 187 34.83 -12.11 -23.94
N THR A 188 35.00 -12.60 -25.17
CA THR A 188 36.09 -13.53 -25.53
C THR A 188 37.49 -13.01 -25.21
N ASN A 189 37.68 -11.69 -25.23
CA ASN A 189 38.96 -11.04 -24.95
C ASN A 189 38.83 -9.81 -24.04
N ASN A 190 37.65 -9.64 -23.41
CA ASN A 190 37.28 -8.50 -22.57
C ASN A 190 37.63 -7.14 -23.21
N THR A 191 37.38 -6.97 -24.51
CA THR A 191 37.69 -5.73 -25.21
C THR A 191 36.41 -4.96 -25.51
N MET A 192 36.36 -3.71 -25.07
CA MET A 192 35.34 -2.75 -25.44
C MET A 192 35.70 -2.06 -26.74
N PHE A 193 34.74 -1.94 -27.65
CA PHE A 193 34.81 -1.17 -28.87
C PHE A 193 33.70 -0.10 -28.90
N LEU A 194 34.08 1.15 -29.11
CA LEU A 194 33.17 2.29 -29.26
C LEU A 194 33.29 2.86 -30.66
N GLN A 195 32.16 2.94 -31.36
CA GLN A 195 32.05 3.45 -32.73
C GLN A 195 32.37 4.95 -32.80
N GLU A 196 32.79 5.43 -33.97
CA GLU A 196 33.12 6.83 -34.28
C GLU A 196 32.09 7.85 -33.76
N ASN A 197 30.80 7.51 -33.86
CA ASN A 197 29.68 8.38 -33.45
C ASN A 197 29.48 8.50 -31.93
N PHE A 198 30.23 7.77 -31.10
CA PHE A 198 30.16 7.90 -29.65
C PHE A 198 30.71 9.29 -29.22
N PRO A 199 30.13 9.96 -28.22
CA PRO A 199 30.56 11.30 -27.79
C PRO A 199 32.05 11.38 -27.44
N SER A 200 32.75 12.38 -27.97
CA SER A 200 34.15 12.65 -27.60
C SER A 200 34.24 13.28 -26.20
N GLY A 201 35.40 13.12 -25.56
CA GLY A 201 35.66 13.65 -24.22
C GLY A 201 36.17 12.60 -23.23
N ASN A 202 36.21 12.99 -21.96
CA ASN A 202 36.59 12.11 -20.85
C ASN A 202 35.36 11.38 -20.32
N HIS A 203 35.48 10.07 -20.21
CA HIS A 203 34.45 9.17 -19.75
C HIS A 203 35.03 8.25 -18.67
N SER A 204 34.15 7.78 -17.78
CA SER A 204 34.45 6.61 -16.95
C SER A 204 33.50 5.47 -17.31
N ILE A 205 34.03 4.27 -17.38
CA ILE A 205 33.25 3.04 -17.47
C ILE A 205 33.26 2.36 -16.11
N PHE A 206 32.07 2.10 -15.60
CA PHE A 206 31.83 1.22 -14.48
C PHE A 206 31.38 -0.12 -15.04
N TYR A 207 31.99 -1.21 -14.60
CA TYR A 207 31.59 -2.55 -15.04
C TYR A 207 31.63 -3.55 -13.89
N ASP A 208 30.63 -4.42 -13.89
CA ASP A 208 30.50 -5.53 -12.97
C ASP A 208 30.97 -6.81 -13.64
N TYR A 209 31.65 -7.66 -12.88
CA TYR A 209 32.17 -8.92 -13.35
C TYR A 209 31.98 -10.03 -12.31
N VAL A 210 31.70 -11.23 -12.79
CA VAL A 210 31.38 -12.42 -12.01
C VAL A 210 32.32 -13.55 -12.42
N GLU A 211 32.74 -14.37 -11.47
CA GLU A 211 33.56 -15.54 -11.77
C GLU A 211 32.79 -16.53 -12.65
N GLN A 212 33.40 -17.03 -13.73
CA GLN A 212 32.74 -17.89 -14.73
C GLN A 212 32.06 -19.11 -14.09
N SER A 213 32.66 -19.68 -13.03
CA SER A 213 32.14 -20.84 -12.30
C SER A 213 30.83 -20.54 -11.55
N LYS A 214 30.62 -19.29 -11.16
CA LYS A 214 29.44 -18.80 -10.43
C LYS A 214 28.44 -18.05 -11.32
N TYR A 215 28.72 -17.95 -12.61
CA TYR A 215 27.91 -17.14 -13.53
C TYR A 215 26.46 -17.65 -13.63
N GLN A 216 26.25 -18.97 -13.61
CA GLN A 216 24.90 -19.55 -13.63
C GLN A 216 24.14 -19.25 -12.33
N ASP A 217 24.79 -19.41 -11.17
CA ASP A 217 24.21 -19.06 -9.88
C ASP A 217 23.83 -17.57 -9.85
N TRP A 218 24.69 -16.69 -10.39
CA TRP A 218 24.42 -15.26 -10.53
C TRP A 218 23.20 -14.98 -11.42
N ILE A 219 23.06 -15.65 -12.57
CA ILE A 219 21.87 -15.50 -13.43
C ILE A 219 20.61 -15.93 -12.68
N GLU A 220 20.64 -17.08 -11.99
CA GLU A 220 19.48 -17.58 -11.24
C GLU A 220 19.06 -16.61 -10.13
N MET A 221 20.03 -16.00 -9.44
CA MET A 221 19.77 -14.97 -8.44
C MET A 221 19.29 -13.66 -9.05
N GLU A 222 19.85 -13.22 -10.17
CA GLU A 222 19.46 -11.98 -10.86
C GLU A 222 18.04 -12.10 -11.43
N ASP A 223 17.71 -13.25 -12.01
CA ASP A 223 16.35 -13.56 -12.47
C ASP A 223 15.40 -13.68 -11.28
N SER A 224 15.82 -14.31 -10.17
CA SER A 224 15.05 -14.32 -8.92
C SER A 224 14.84 -12.90 -8.40
N ARG A 225 15.85 -12.03 -8.36
CA ARG A 225 15.70 -10.62 -7.91
C ARG A 225 14.72 -9.84 -8.78
N ASN A 226 14.84 -9.98 -10.10
CA ASN A 226 13.98 -9.27 -11.05
C ASN A 226 12.56 -9.86 -11.13
N ASN A 227 12.39 -11.16 -10.80
CA ASN A 227 11.10 -11.85 -10.75
C ASN A 227 10.52 -11.99 -9.33
N VAL A 228 11.26 -11.62 -8.28
CA VAL A 228 10.76 -11.50 -6.91
C VAL A 228 9.85 -10.29 -6.90
N SER A 229 8.62 -10.64 -7.19
CA SER A 229 7.33 -10.00 -6.99
C SER A 229 7.11 -9.51 -5.54
N GLY A 230 8.14 -9.07 -4.83
CA GLY A 230 8.01 -8.43 -3.51
C GLY A 230 7.15 -7.17 -3.59
N ALA A 231 7.27 -6.41 -4.68
CA ALA A 231 6.39 -5.28 -4.97
C ALA A 231 4.94 -5.73 -5.28
N ASP A 232 4.75 -6.84 -5.99
CA ASP A 232 3.43 -7.35 -6.36
C ASP A 232 2.71 -7.98 -5.16
N MET A 233 3.41 -8.65 -4.24
CA MET A 233 2.80 -9.18 -3.02
C MET A 233 2.28 -8.05 -2.11
N ILE A 234 3.03 -6.96 -1.97
CA ILE A 234 2.59 -5.79 -1.20
C ILE A 234 1.36 -5.15 -1.86
N GLY A 235 1.37 -5.01 -3.18
CA GLY A 235 0.22 -4.51 -3.95
C GLY A 235 -1.02 -5.39 -3.78
N PHE A 236 -0.85 -6.71 -3.85
CA PHE A 236 -1.92 -7.69 -3.66
C PHE A 236 -2.51 -7.61 -2.24
N VAL A 237 -1.66 -7.59 -1.21
CA VAL A 237 -2.09 -7.54 0.19
C VAL A 237 -2.77 -6.22 0.51
N CYS A 238 -2.31 -5.09 -0.03
CA CYS A 238 -2.95 -3.78 0.16
C CYS A 238 -4.38 -3.76 -0.39
N CYS A 239 -4.58 -4.23 -1.62
CA CYS A 239 -5.90 -4.32 -2.24
C CYS A 239 -6.80 -5.34 -1.51
N PHE A 240 -6.24 -6.49 -1.12
CA PHE A 240 -6.98 -7.50 -0.38
C PHE A 240 -7.42 -6.99 1.00
N LEU A 241 -6.56 -6.26 1.70
CA LEU A 241 -6.90 -5.64 2.98
C LEU A 241 -8.02 -4.61 2.85
N LEU A 242 -8.03 -3.82 1.77
CA LEU A 242 -9.12 -2.88 1.52
C LEU A 242 -10.46 -3.63 1.35
N ILE A 243 -10.46 -4.74 0.61
CA ILE A 243 -11.63 -5.60 0.47
C ILE A 243 -12.06 -6.19 1.82
N VAL A 244 -11.12 -6.73 2.61
CA VAL A 244 -11.39 -7.30 3.94
C VAL A 244 -12.00 -6.25 4.88
N ASN A 245 -11.48 -5.02 4.88
CA ASN A 245 -12.02 -3.95 5.73
C ASN A 245 -13.43 -3.53 5.28
N ILE A 246 -13.68 -3.39 3.98
CA ILE A 246 -15.01 -3.00 3.46
C ILE A 246 -16.03 -4.10 3.72
N LEU A 247 -15.76 -5.34 3.30
CA LEU A 247 -16.67 -6.46 3.49
C LEU A 247 -16.86 -6.78 4.98
N GLY A 248 -15.79 -6.75 5.76
CA GLY A 248 -15.82 -6.92 7.21
C GLY A 248 -16.70 -5.88 7.89
N SER A 249 -16.59 -4.61 7.48
CA SER A 249 -17.45 -3.53 7.98
C SER A 249 -18.93 -3.80 7.65
N ILE A 250 -19.26 -4.09 6.39
CA ILE A 250 -20.64 -4.34 5.94
C ILE A 250 -21.25 -5.52 6.71
N ILE A 251 -20.57 -6.66 6.75
CA ILE A 251 -21.05 -7.87 7.44
C ILE A 251 -21.27 -7.59 8.93
N SER A 252 -20.38 -6.81 9.55
CA SER A 252 -20.49 -6.45 10.96
C SER A 252 -21.74 -5.62 11.26
N PHE A 253 -22.05 -4.63 10.41
CA PHE A 253 -23.26 -3.82 10.60
C PHE A 253 -24.54 -4.60 10.29
N VAL A 254 -24.54 -5.43 9.24
CA VAL A 254 -25.70 -6.26 8.86
C VAL A 254 -26.03 -7.30 9.95
N THR A 255 -25.02 -7.86 10.61
CA THR A 255 -25.22 -8.84 11.69
C THR A 255 -25.51 -8.21 13.06
N GLY A 256 -25.67 -6.89 13.14
CA GLY A 256 -25.89 -6.14 14.38
C GLY A 256 -24.65 -6.02 15.27
N ARG A 257 -23.48 -6.45 14.79
CA ARG A 257 -22.19 -6.37 15.49
C ARG A 257 -21.47 -5.06 15.17
N LYS A 258 -22.11 -3.94 15.50
CA LYS A 258 -21.59 -2.58 15.26
C LYS A 258 -20.16 -2.39 15.76
N ASP A 259 -19.81 -2.99 16.90
CA ASP A 259 -18.49 -2.85 17.53
C ASP A 259 -17.38 -3.49 16.67
N MET A 260 -17.67 -4.59 15.98
CA MET A 260 -16.76 -5.23 15.03
C MET A 260 -16.57 -4.37 13.77
N GLY A 261 -17.63 -3.73 13.28
CA GLY A 261 -17.56 -2.81 12.14
C GLY A 261 -16.71 -1.59 12.46
N ILE A 262 -16.85 -1.04 13.67
CA ILE A 262 -15.98 0.05 14.17
C ILE A 262 -14.51 -0.40 14.21
N GLY A 263 -14.25 -1.66 14.59
CA GLY A 263 -12.91 -2.25 14.55
C GLY A 263 -12.30 -2.23 13.14
N PHE A 264 -13.03 -2.69 12.12
CA PHE A 264 -12.59 -2.67 10.72
C PHE A 264 -12.37 -1.25 10.16
N LEU A 265 -13.19 -0.29 10.57
CA LEU A 265 -13.01 1.11 10.16
C LEU A 265 -11.75 1.71 10.79
N LEU A 266 -11.50 1.43 12.07
CA LEU A 266 -10.31 1.90 12.76
C LEU A 266 -9.03 1.25 12.24
N SER A 267 -9.07 -0.01 11.84
CA SER A 267 -7.93 -0.66 11.19
C SER A 267 -7.58 -0.02 9.84
N LEU A 268 -8.57 0.45 9.07
CA LEU A 268 -8.31 1.13 7.79
C LEU A 268 -7.39 2.36 7.95
N ILE A 269 -7.53 3.09 9.06
CA ILE A 269 -6.75 4.31 9.35
C ILE A 269 -5.40 3.96 9.98
N THR A 270 -5.39 2.97 10.89
CA THR A 270 -4.20 2.64 11.69
C THR A 270 -3.23 1.73 10.97
N VAL A 271 -3.70 0.83 10.09
CA VAL A 271 -2.86 -0.11 9.34
C VAL A 271 -1.81 0.60 8.48
N PRO A 272 -2.14 1.63 7.67
CA PRO A 272 -1.13 2.37 6.91
C PRO A 272 -0.04 3.02 7.78
N ILE A 273 -0.42 3.49 8.97
CA ILE A 273 0.51 4.11 9.92
C ILE A 273 1.44 3.05 10.52
N ILE A 274 0.90 1.91 10.95
CA ILE A 274 1.67 0.79 11.50
C ILE A 274 2.60 0.22 10.43
N ALA A 275 2.10 0.03 9.21
CA ALA A 275 2.90 -0.44 8.09
C ALA A 275 4.03 0.55 7.78
N GLY A 276 3.75 1.85 7.62
CA GLY A 276 4.77 2.85 7.33
C GLY A 276 5.85 2.98 8.40
N ILE A 277 5.49 2.95 9.69
CA ILE A 277 6.47 2.94 10.79
C ILE A 277 7.27 1.63 10.79
N GLY A 278 6.60 0.50 10.56
CA GLY A 278 7.25 -0.81 10.44
C GLY A 278 8.30 -0.83 9.33
N SER A 279 7.96 -0.37 8.13
CA SER A 279 8.89 -0.32 7.00
C SER A 279 10.16 0.46 7.31
N ILE A 280 10.04 1.60 8.02
CA ILE A 280 11.20 2.43 8.39
C ILE A 280 12.09 1.72 9.40
N ALA A 281 11.52 0.97 10.34
CA ALA A 281 12.28 0.23 11.34
C ALA A 281 13.01 -1.01 10.77
N PHE A 282 12.54 -1.56 9.64
CA PHE A 282 13.17 -2.69 8.95
C PHE A 282 14.15 -2.27 7.84
N LEU A 283 14.16 -0.99 7.43
CA LEU A 283 15.10 -0.44 6.44
C LEU A 283 16.38 0.14 7.08
N TRP A 284 16.62 -0.13 8.36
CA TRP A 284 17.80 0.26 9.14
C TRP A 284 18.42 -0.97 9.81
#